data_AF-A0A0N7I7H0-F1
#
_entry.id   AF-A0A0N7I7H0-F1
#
_cell.length_a   1.000
_cell.length_b   1.000
_cell.length_c   1.000
_cell.angle_alpha   90.00
_cell.angle_beta   90.00
_cell.angle_gamma   90.00
#
_symmetry.space_group_name_H-M   'P 1'
#
loop_
_entity.id
_entity.type
_entity.pdbx_description
1 polymer ?
#
loop_
_entity_poly.entity_id
_entity_poly.type
_entity_poly.pdbx_seq_one_letter_code
_entity_poly.pdbx_strand_id
1 'polypeptide(L)'
;MALTAIGLCSRALIKIGATAITAFDEGTAEAEVAGALFEPARDALLSANAWSFATRQARLARLADDPVADYGAAFQLPADFLRALGAGSGGRGRGLDYRIAGRALHAASDAVVLTYVGRPAEEDFPAFFDQALIARLAAEFCIPLTESTSRAELLQRLAESEFRRARQIDALQDSQPGFEGFTLIDARG
;
A
#
# COMPACT_ATOMS: atom_id res chain seq x y z
N MET A 1 -12.84 16.40 -3.37
CA MET A 1 -11.78 16.83 -4.30
C MET A 1 -10.65 15.84 -4.14
N ALA A 2 -10.24 15.22 -5.24
CA ALA A 2 -9.01 14.45 -5.31
C ALA A 2 -7.83 15.31 -4.80
N LEU A 3 -6.93 14.73 -4.02
CA LEU A 3 -5.76 15.43 -3.50
C LEU A 3 -4.51 15.01 -4.28
N THR A 4 -3.70 16.01 -4.66
CA THR A 4 -2.36 15.75 -5.18
C THR A 4 -1.40 15.45 -4.03
N ALA A 5 -0.21 14.91 -4.34
CA ALA A 5 0.88 14.75 -3.37
C ALA A 5 1.17 16.04 -2.60
N ILE A 6 1.29 17.17 -3.31
CA ILE A 6 1.47 18.51 -2.72
C ILE A 6 0.29 18.85 -1.81
N GLY A 7 -0.94 18.57 -2.22
CA GLY A 7 -2.14 18.80 -1.42
C GLY A 7 -2.19 17.98 -0.12
N LEU A 8 -1.70 16.75 -0.14
CA LEU A 8 -1.59 15.88 1.04
C LEU A 8 -0.51 16.39 2.00
N CYS A 9 0.68 16.68 1.48
CA CYS A 9 1.80 17.23 2.26
C CYS A 9 1.44 18.57 2.90
N SER A 10 0.85 19.50 2.15
CA SER A 10 0.44 20.81 2.67
C SER A 10 -0.57 20.72 3.80
N ARG A 11 -1.51 19.76 3.75
CA ARG A 11 -2.44 19.51 4.88
C ARG A 11 -1.72 18.95 6.11
N ALA A 12 -0.73 18.08 5.91
CA ALA A 12 0.10 17.57 6.99
C ALA A 12 0.97 18.65 7.65
N LEU A 13 1.55 19.55 6.84
CA LEU A 13 2.34 20.69 7.31
C LEU A 13 1.48 21.66 8.13
N ILE A 14 0.29 22.01 7.64
CA ILE A 14 -0.65 22.87 8.38
C ILE A 14 -1.01 22.25 9.75
N LYS A 15 -1.16 20.91 9.83
CA LYS A 15 -1.46 20.22 11.10
C LYS A 15 -0.37 20.37 12.16
N ILE A 16 0.89 20.52 11.75
CA ILE A 16 2.00 20.75 12.67
C ILE A 16 2.30 22.25 12.88
N GLY A 17 1.52 23.13 12.26
CA GLY A 17 1.71 24.59 12.31
C GLY A 17 2.83 25.10 11.39
N ALA A 18 3.27 24.28 10.43
CA ALA A 18 4.22 24.68 9.39
C ALA A 18 3.50 25.31 8.19
N THR A 19 4.28 25.89 7.28
CA THR A 19 3.74 26.56 6.09
C THR A 19 3.42 25.54 4.99
N ALA A 20 2.31 25.73 4.29
CA ALA A 20 1.96 24.88 3.14
C ALA A 20 2.92 25.12 1.98
N ILE A 21 3.18 24.07 1.21
CA ILE A 21 4.05 24.11 0.02
C ILE A 21 3.21 24.17 -1.27
N THR A 22 3.80 24.73 -2.32
CA THR A 22 3.21 24.77 -3.68
C THR A 22 3.93 23.85 -4.66
N ALA A 23 5.19 23.49 -4.38
CA ALA A 23 5.97 22.48 -5.09
C ALA A 23 6.97 21.80 -4.14
N PHE A 24 7.54 20.64 -4.53
CA PHE A 24 8.59 19.98 -3.75
C PHE A 24 9.98 20.60 -3.95
N ASP A 25 10.16 21.42 -4.98
CA ASP A 25 11.43 22.03 -5.38
C ASP A 25 11.48 23.54 -5.11
N GLU A 26 10.56 24.08 -4.31
CA GLU A 26 10.49 25.52 -4.00
C GLU A 26 11.55 26.01 -2.98
N GLY A 27 12.46 25.12 -2.53
CA GLY A 27 13.63 25.48 -1.72
C GLY A 27 13.36 25.80 -0.26
N THR A 28 12.21 25.39 0.29
CA THR A 28 11.87 25.50 1.71
C THR A 28 12.20 24.21 2.45
N ALA A 29 12.47 24.30 3.75
CA ALA A 29 12.70 23.11 4.59
C ALA A 29 11.47 22.19 4.57
N GLU A 30 10.27 22.77 4.55
CA GLU A 30 9.01 22.04 4.42
C GLU A 30 8.92 21.24 3.11
N ALA A 31 9.34 21.83 1.98
CA ALA A 31 9.32 21.17 0.68
C ALA A 31 10.34 20.05 0.60
N GLU A 32 11.55 20.25 1.11
CA GLU A 32 12.60 19.23 1.17
C GLU A 32 12.16 18.02 2.02
N VAL A 33 11.64 18.28 3.23
CA VAL A 33 11.14 17.23 4.12
C VAL A 33 9.95 16.49 3.50
N ALA A 34 9.01 17.23 2.93
CA ALA A 34 7.83 16.63 2.29
C ALA A 34 8.22 15.78 1.07
N GLY A 35 9.13 16.26 0.22
CA GLY A 35 9.61 15.54 -0.95
C GLY A 35 10.36 14.26 -0.58
N ALA A 36 11.13 14.27 0.50
CA ALA A 36 11.89 13.11 0.96
C ALA A 36 11.00 12.03 1.61
N LEU A 37 9.96 12.43 2.34
CA LEU A 37 9.19 11.52 3.19
C LEU A 37 7.83 11.10 2.59
N PHE A 38 7.30 11.82 1.61
CA PHE A 38 5.98 11.53 1.05
C PHE A 38 5.88 10.13 0.43
N GLU A 39 6.75 9.79 -0.52
CA GLU A 39 6.64 8.52 -1.24
C GLU A 39 6.84 7.30 -0.33
N PRO A 40 7.86 7.27 0.56
CA PRO A 40 8.03 6.16 1.50
C PRO A 40 6.82 6.00 2.44
N ALA A 41 6.27 7.10 2.97
CA ALA A 41 5.12 7.06 3.86
C ALA A 41 3.84 6.58 3.14
N ARG A 42 3.61 7.04 1.90
CA ARG A 42 2.50 6.58 1.03
C ARG A 42 2.59 5.08 0.79
N ASP A 43 3.74 4.60 0.32
CA ASP A 43 3.93 3.20 -0.05
C ASP A 43 3.87 2.28 1.18
N ALA A 44 4.40 2.72 2.33
CA ALA A 44 4.29 2.02 3.60
C ALA A 44 2.82 1.89 4.04
N LEU A 45 2.03 2.97 3.96
CA LEU A 45 0.63 2.96 4.36
C LEU A 45 -0.25 2.14 3.42
N LEU A 46 -0.02 2.23 2.10
CA LEU A 46 -0.69 1.39 1.10
C LEU A 46 -0.38 -0.09 1.35
N SER A 47 0.88 -0.44 1.54
CA SER A 47 1.28 -1.84 1.77
C SER A 47 0.80 -2.38 3.12
N ALA A 48 0.50 -1.55 4.11
CA ALA A 48 0.10 -2.01 5.46
C ALA A 48 -1.29 -2.65 5.57
N ASN A 49 -2.17 -2.51 4.55
CA ASN A 49 -3.49 -3.15 4.52
C ASN A 49 -3.82 -3.65 3.11
N ALA A 50 -4.76 -4.58 2.98
CA ALA A 50 -5.25 -5.03 1.68
C ALA A 50 -6.39 -4.10 1.23
N TRP A 51 -6.08 -2.82 0.99
CA TRP A 51 -7.08 -1.80 0.69
C TRP A 51 -7.88 -2.15 -0.55
N SER A 52 -9.22 -2.06 -0.47
CA SER A 52 -10.10 -2.41 -1.59
C SER A 52 -9.79 -1.59 -2.85
N PHE A 53 -9.61 -0.27 -2.70
CA PHE A 53 -9.32 0.66 -3.80
C PHE A 53 -7.92 0.48 -4.43
N ALA A 54 -6.97 -0.10 -3.69
CA ALA A 54 -5.60 -0.34 -4.17
C ALA A 54 -5.36 -1.80 -4.59
N THR A 55 -6.34 -2.68 -4.36
CA THR A 55 -6.22 -4.10 -4.72
C THR A 55 -6.46 -4.28 -6.21
N ARG A 56 -5.52 -4.94 -6.88
CA ARG A 56 -5.52 -5.15 -8.34
C ARG A 56 -5.23 -6.61 -8.68
N GLN A 57 -5.66 -7.01 -9.87
CA GLN A 57 -5.31 -8.28 -10.47
C GLN A 57 -4.59 -8.09 -11.80
N ALA A 58 -3.51 -8.83 -12.02
CA ALA A 58 -2.76 -8.80 -13.26
C ALA A 58 -2.32 -10.20 -13.68
N ARG A 59 -2.43 -10.49 -14.98
CA ARG A 59 -1.76 -11.64 -15.59
C ARG A 59 -0.28 -11.29 -15.76
N LEU A 60 0.60 -12.08 -15.18
CA LEU A 60 2.03 -11.80 -15.24
C LEU A 60 2.66 -12.36 -16.51
N ALA A 61 3.59 -11.61 -17.09
CA ALA A 61 4.41 -12.09 -18.20
C ALA A 61 5.53 -12.99 -17.67
N ARG A 62 5.73 -14.16 -18.28
CA ARG A 62 6.85 -15.05 -17.96
C ARG A 62 8.16 -14.40 -18.41
N LEU A 63 9.18 -14.49 -17.57
CA LEU A 63 10.55 -14.06 -17.87
C LEU A 63 11.29 -15.14 -18.66
N ALA A 64 12.31 -14.73 -19.41
CA ALA A 64 13.15 -15.66 -20.18
C ALA A 64 14.07 -16.48 -19.28
N ASP A 65 14.55 -15.88 -18.19
CA ASP A 65 15.41 -16.54 -17.21
C ASP A 65 14.57 -17.29 -16.19
N ASP A 66 14.83 -18.58 -16.03
CA ASP A 66 14.19 -19.41 -15.03
C ASP A 66 14.87 -19.25 -13.65
N PRO A 67 14.13 -19.50 -12.55
CA PRO A 67 14.71 -19.54 -11.21
C PRO A 67 15.85 -20.56 -11.11
N VAL A 68 16.82 -20.28 -10.25
CA VAL A 68 17.95 -21.19 -10.00
C VAL A 68 17.48 -22.53 -9.40
N ALA A 69 16.45 -22.51 -8.55
CA ALA A 69 15.90 -23.68 -7.88
C ALA A 69 14.44 -23.45 -7.41
N ASP A 70 13.82 -24.51 -6.86
CA ASP A 70 12.49 -24.59 -6.24
C ASP A 70 11.28 -24.44 -7.18
N TYR A 71 11.37 -23.59 -8.20
CA TYR A 71 10.28 -23.30 -9.12
C TYR A 71 10.76 -23.36 -10.57
N GLY A 72 9.86 -23.74 -11.49
CA GLY A 72 10.18 -23.91 -12.90
C GLY A 72 9.99 -22.67 -13.78
N ALA A 73 9.40 -21.60 -13.26
CA ALA A 73 9.17 -20.38 -14.02
C ALA A 73 9.24 -19.12 -13.14
N ALA A 74 9.73 -18.03 -13.74
CA ALA A 74 9.73 -16.70 -13.15
C ALA A 74 8.81 -15.75 -13.95
N PHE A 75 8.19 -14.81 -13.25
CA PHE A 75 7.21 -13.89 -13.79
C PHE A 75 7.52 -12.45 -13.38
N GLN A 76 7.38 -11.51 -14.32
CA GLN A 76 7.62 -10.09 -14.07
C GLN A 76 6.53 -9.50 -13.18
N LEU A 77 6.92 -8.91 -12.05
CA LEU A 77 5.99 -8.15 -11.21
C LEU A 77 5.58 -6.84 -11.89
N PRO A 78 4.33 -6.37 -11.70
CA PRO A 78 3.88 -5.06 -12.16
C PRO A 78 4.76 -3.90 -11.65
N ALA A 79 4.83 -2.80 -12.39
CA ALA A 79 5.65 -1.65 -12.03
C ALA A 79 5.15 -0.95 -10.74
N ASP A 80 3.84 -0.97 -10.51
CA ASP A 80 3.13 -0.39 -9.38
C ASP A 80 2.98 -1.37 -8.20
N PHE A 81 3.64 -2.55 -8.24
CA PHE A 81 3.52 -3.57 -7.20
C PHE A 81 4.08 -3.10 -5.85
N LEU A 82 3.27 -3.20 -4.79
CA LEU A 82 3.70 -2.94 -3.41
C LEU A 82 3.71 -4.20 -2.54
N ARG A 83 2.66 -5.02 -2.60
CA ARG A 83 2.55 -6.24 -1.79
C ARG A 83 1.65 -7.28 -2.42
N ALA A 84 2.07 -8.55 -2.39
CA ALA A 84 1.23 -9.64 -2.86
C ALA A 84 0.15 -10.00 -1.83
N LEU A 85 -1.06 -10.29 -2.32
CA LEU A 85 -2.18 -10.80 -1.53
C LEU A 85 -2.46 -12.28 -1.85
N GLY A 86 -2.19 -12.71 -3.08
CA GLY A 86 -2.29 -14.09 -3.50
C GLY A 86 -1.94 -14.24 -4.97
N ALA A 87 -1.65 -15.47 -5.38
CA ALA A 87 -1.48 -15.83 -6.78
C ALA A 87 -2.39 -17.00 -7.12
N GLY A 88 -2.86 -17.06 -8.35
CA GLY A 88 -3.65 -18.18 -8.86
C GLY A 88 -3.37 -18.44 -10.34
N SER A 89 -4.00 -19.48 -10.87
CA SER A 89 -3.94 -19.88 -12.28
C SER A 89 -5.36 -20.19 -12.79
N GLY A 90 -5.53 -20.36 -14.10
CA GLY A 90 -6.82 -20.73 -14.68
C GLY A 90 -7.95 -19.74 -14.41
N GLY A 91 -7.64 -18.44 -14.31
CA GLY A 91 -8.61 -17.39 -14.02
C GLY A 91 -8.91 -17.16 -12.53
N ARG A 92 -8.23 -17.87 -11.61
CA ARG A 92 -8.34 -17.63 -10.17
C ARG A 92 -7.23 -16.68 -9.70
N GLY A 93 -7.53 -15.82 -8.72
CA GLY A 93 -6.55 -14.90 -8.11
C GLY A 93 -5.83 -15.42 -6.86
N ARG A 94 -6.11 -16.68 -6.45
CA ARG A 94 -5.56 -17.33 -5.25
C ARG A 94 -5.41 -18.84 -5.46
N GLY A 95 -4.62 -19.49 -4.61
CA GLY A 95 -4.48 -20.96 -4.54
C GLY A 95 -3.24 -21.53 -5.24
N LEU A 96 -2.39 -20.68 -5.82
CA LEU A 96 -1.09 -21.07 -6.35
C LEU A 96 0.01 -20.87 -5.30
N ASP A 97 0.90 -21.84 -5.16
CA ASP A 97 2.13 -21.68 -4.37
C ASP A 97 3.16 -20.86 -5.16
N TYR A 98 3.77 -19.88 -4.50
CA TYR A 98 4.70 -18.95 -5.14
C TYR A 98 5.71 -18.39 -4.15
N ARG A 99 6.84 -17.91 -4.69
CA ARG A 99 7.82 -17.12 -3.97
C ARG A 99 8.12 -15.84 -4.71
N ILE A 100 8.26 -14.73 -3.99
CA ILE A 100 8.81 -13.50 -4.56
C ILE A 100 10.31 -13.45 -4.25
N ALA A 101 11.14 -13.28 -5.28
CA ALA A 101 12.58 -13.12 -5.15
C ALA A 101 13.03 -11.95 -6.03
N GLY A 102 13.65 -10.94 -5.42
CA GLY A 102 13.97 -9.68 -6.11
C GLY A 102 12.70 -9.01 -6.65
N ARG A 103 12.64 -8.80 -7.97
CA ARG A 103 11.47 -8.19 -8.67
C ARG A 103 10.66 -9.20 -9.49
N ALA A 104 10.82 -10.50 -9.21
CA ALA A 104 10.12 -11.57 -9.91
C ALA A 104 9.29 -12.43 -8.95
N LEU A 105 8.20 -12.98 -9.48
CA LEU A 105 7.40 -14.02 -8.84
C LEU A 105 7.77 -15.37 -9.45
N HIS A 106 8.16 -16.31 -8.62
CA HIS A 106 8.51 -17.67 -9.00
C HIS A 106 7.35 -18.61 -8.67
N ALA A 107 6.93 -19.43 -9.63
CA ALA A 107 5.84 -20.39 -9.46
C ALA A 107 6.02 -21.62 -10.36
N ALA A 108 5.38 -22.73 -10.00
CA ALA A 108 5.33 -23.95 -10.79
C ALA A 108 4.06 -23.97 -11.66
N SER A 109 3.87 -22.94 -12.47
CA SER A 109 2.71 -22.78 -13.36
C SER A 109 3.11 -22.04 -14.63
N ASP A 110 2.44 -22.32 -15.75
CA ASP A 110 2.66 -21.65 -17.03
C ASP A 110 2.02 -20.25 -17.09
N ALA A 111 0.99 -20.00 -16.28
CA ALA A 111 0.26 -18.75 -16.27
C ALA A 111 -0.15 -18.35 -14.84
N VAL A 112 0.23 -17.14 -14.45
CA VAL A 112 -0.04 -16.60 -13.11
C VAL A 112 -0.95 -15.37 -13.21
N VAL A 113 -2.02 -15.38 -12.42
CA VAL A 113 -2.82 -14.21 -12.07
C VAL A 113 -2.46 -13.80 -10.66
N LEU A 114 -1.81 -12.65 -10.52
CA LEU A 114 -1.43 -12.07 -9.24
C LEU A 114 -2.55 -11.17 -8.73
N THR A 115 -2.98 -11.38 -7.48
CA THR A 115 -3.76 -10.42 -6.70
C THR A 115 -2.79 -9.68 -5.77
N TYR A 116 -2.73 -8.36 -5.85
CA TYR A 116 -1.74 -7.54 -5.15
C TYR A 116 -2.29 -6.17 -4.76
N VAL A 117 -1.62 -5.53 -3.82
CA VAL A 117 -1.77 -4.09 -3.54
C VAL A 117 -0.86 -3.35 -4.52
N GLY A 118 -1.45 -2.55 -5.39
CA GLY A 118 -0.76 -1.66 -6.31
C GLY A 118 -0.64 -0.23 -5.75
N ARG A 119 0.03 0.64 -6.50
CA ARG A 119 0.12 2.08 -6.23
C ARG A 119 -0.86 2.84 -7.15
N PRO A 120 -2.07 3.20 -6.67
CA PRO A 120 -2.97 4.06 -7.43
C PRO A 120 -2.44 5.50 -7.50
N ALA A 121 -2.97 6.30 -8.43
CA ALA A 121 -2.70 7.73 -8.45
C ALA A 121 -3.25 8.38 -7.18
N GLU A 122 -2.59 9.42 -6.68
CA GLU A 122 -2.99 10.11 -5.44
C GLU A 122 -4.41 10.68 -5.53
N GLU A 123 -4.82 11.06 -6.74
CA GLU A 123 -6.15 11.60 -7.01
C GLU A 123 -7.29 10.58 -6.79
N ASP A 124 -6.97 9.29 -6.88
CA ASP A 124 -7.92 8.18 -6.72
C ASP A 124 -8.05 7.73 -5.26
N PHE A 125 -7.31 8.35 -4.33
CA PHE A 125 -7.37 7.97 -2.92
C PHE A 125 -8.74 8.33 -2.32
N PRO A 126 -9.39 7.39 -1.61
CA PRO A 126 -10.62 7.69 -0.93
C PRO A 126 -10.35 8.58 0.29
N ALA A 127 -11.33 9.41 0.65
CA ALA A 127 -11.18 10.41 1.71
C ALA A 127 -10.75 9.83 3.06
N PHE A 128 -11.14 8.59 3.39
CA PHE A 128 -10.69 7.93 4.63
C PHE A 128 -9.20 7.60 4.60
N PHE A 129 -8.65 7.26 3.45
CA PHE A 129 -7.23 6.98 3.27
C PHE A 129 -6.43 8.27 3.27
N ASP A 130 -6.93 9.33 2.63
CA ASP A 130 -6.33 10.67 2.69
C ASP A 130 -6.13 11.13 4.13
N GLN A 131 -7.13 10.98 5.01
CA GLN A 131 -7.00 11.37 6.42
C GLN A 131 -5.93 10.57 7.14
N ALA A 132 -5.86 9.25 6.91
CA ALA A 132 -4.83 8.40 7.49
C ALA A 132 -3.42 8.77 7.00
N LEU A 133 -3.27 9.06 5.70
CA LEU A 133 -2.00 9.46 5.11
C LEU A 133 -1.55 10.84 5.60
N ILE A 134 -2.46 11.82 5.63
CA ILE A 134 -2.20 13.16 6.18
C ILE A 134 -1.74 13.06 7.65
N ALA A 135 -2.39 12.22 8.46
CA ALA A 135 -2.01 12.04 9.85
C ALA A 135 -0.63 11.39 10.00
N ARG A 136 -0.32 10.38 9.17
CA ARG A 136 1.01 9.74 9.11
C ARG A 136 2.10 10.73 8.73
N LEU A 137 1.89 11.50 7.65
CA LEU A 137 2.84 12.52 7.20
C LEU A 137 3.05 13.59 8.26
N ALA A 138 1.99 14.07 8.92
CA ALA A 138 2.12 15.06 9.99
C ALA A 138 2.99 14.54 11.14
N ALA A 139 2.86 13.26 11.48
CA ALA A 139 3.68 12.64 12.52
C ALA A 139 5.16 12.50 12.10
N GLU A 140 5.43 12.19 10.84
CA GLU A 140 6.80 12.07 10.31
C GLU A 140 7.48 13.44 10.10
N PHE A 141 6.72 14.45 9.71
CA PHE A 141 7.24 15.81 9.47
C PHE A 141 7.53 16.56 10.78
N CYS A 142 6.92 16.14 11.90
CA CYS A 142 6.95 16.90 13.14
C CYS A 142 8.36 17.05 13.72
N ILE A 143 9.14 15.96 13.83
CA ILE A 143 10.51 16.02 14.38
C ILE A 143 11.43 16.90 13.51
N PRO A 144 11.57 16.67 12.19
CA PRO A 144 12.52 17.43 11.37
C PRO A 144 12.17 18.92 11.25
N LEU A 145 10.91 19.31 11.42
CA LEU A 145 10.50 20.72 11.27
C LEU A 145 10.28 21.47 12.58
N THR A 146 10.01 20.77 13.69
CA THR A 146 9.64 21.42 14.96
C THR A 146 10.52 21.02 16.13
N GLU A 147 11.38 20.00 15.95
CA GLU A 147 12.27 19.43 16.97
C GLU A 147 11.54 18.93 18.25
N SER A 148 10.21 18.86 18.22
CA SER A 148 9.39 18.53 19.38
C SER A 148 9.00 17.05 19.38
N THR A 149 9.72 16.26 20.16
CA THR A 149 9.46 14.82 20.34
C THR A 149 8.10 14.53 20.96
N SER A 150 7.67 15.35 21.95
CA SER A 150 6.37 15.17 22.61
C SER A 150 5.18 15.38 21.67
N ARG A 151 5.28 16.37 20.75
CA ARG A 151 4.28 16.57 19.69
C ARG A 151 4.30 15.41 18.68
N ALA A 152 5.49 14.94 18.31
CA ALA A 152 5.62 13.81 17.40
C ALA A 152 4.99 12.53 17.97
N GLU A 153 5.21 12.21 19.25
CA GLU A 153 4.58 11.07 19.92
C GLU A 153 3.05 11.16 19.92
N LEU A 154 2.50 12.34 20.20
CA LEU A 154 1.05 12.57 20.13
C LEU A 154 0.52 12.35 18.71
N LEU A 155 1.19 12.91 17.70
CA LEU A 155 0.80 12.78 16.29
C LEU A 155 0.89 11.34 15.80
N GLN A 156 1.89 10.56 16.24
CA GLN A 156 1.98 9.12 15.93
C GLN A 156 0.76 8.36 16.48
N ARG A 157 0.34 8.63 17.73
CA ARG A 157 -0.87 8.01 18.31
C ARG A 157 -2.14 8.38 17.52
N LEU A 158 -2.25 9.64 17.10
CA LEU A 158 -3.36 10.09 16.24
C LEU A 158 -3.32 9.39 14.87
N ALA A 159 -2.15 9.29 14.25
CA ALA A 159 -1.97 8.58 12.97
C ALA A 159 -2.36 7.10 13.07
N GLU A 160 -1.97 6.41 14.15
CA GLU A 160 -2.39 5.03 14.41
C GLU A 160 -3.90 4.89 14.61
N SER A 161 -4.55 5.89 15.25
CA SER A 161 -6.00 5.90 15.42
C SER A 161 -6.73 6.09 14.08
N GLU A 162 -6.26 7.00 13.23
CA GLU A 162 -6.84 7.24 11.90
C GLU A 162 -6.60 6.05 10.97
N PHE A 163 -5.42 5.42 11.04
CA PHE A 163 -5.15 4.19 10.29
C PHE A 163 -6.11 3.06 10.68
N ARG A 164 -6.36 2.85 11.98
CA ARG A 164 -7.33 1.85 12.44
C ARG A 164 -8.74 2.16 11.93
N ARG A 165 -9.16 3.42 11.99
CA ARG A 165 -10.47 3.86 11.48
C ARG A 165 -10.60 3.65 9.98
N ALA A 166 -9.58 4.05 9.21
CA ALA A 166 -9.55 3.87 7.76
C ALA A 166 -9.69 2.39 7.37
N ARG A 167 -8.98 1.49 8.06
CA ARG A 167 -9.11 0.03 7.85
C ARG A 167 -10.51 -0.50 8.12
N GLN A 168 -11.16 0.00 9.17
CA GLN A 168 -12.54 -0.38 9.49
C GLN A 168 -13.52 0.06 8.40
N ILE A 169 -13.37 1.30 7.90
CA ILE A 169 -14.21 1.83 6.82
C ILE A 169 -14.03 1.00 5.55
N ASP A 170 -12.79 0.74 5.15
CA ASP A 170 -12.45 -0.06 3.97
C ASP A 170 -13.00 -1.50 4.08
N ALA A 171 -12.88 -2.13 5.25
CA ALA A 171 -13.39 -3.48 5.48
C ALA A 171 -14.93 -3.60 5.37
N LEU A 172 -15.67 -2.49 5.52
CA LEU A 172 -17.12 -2.44 5.35
C LEU A 172 -17.53 -2.25 3.88
N GLN A 173 -16.60 -1.98 2.97
CA GLN A 173 -16.90 -1.76 1.55
C GLN A 173 -17.07 -3.08 0.77
N ASP A 174 -16.56 -4.19 1.29
CA ASP A 174 -16.64 -5.50 0.65
C ASP A 174 -17.76 -6.35 1.24
N SER A 175 -18.38 -7.16 0.40
CA SER A 175 -19.25 -8.23 0.86
C SER A 175 -18.38 -9.27 1.58
N GLN A 176 -18.71 -9.57 2.84
CA GLN A 176 -18.00 -10.61 3.59
C GLN A 176 -18.03 -11.91 2.76
N PRO A 177 -16.86 -12.48 2.39
CA PRO A 177 -16.84 -13.73 1.67
C PRO A 177 -17.61 -14.74 2.51
N GLY A 178 -18.72 -15.26 1.98
CA GLY A 178 -19.39 -16.38 2.60
C GLY A 178 -18.38 -17.49 2.86
N PHE A 179 -18.55 -18.24 3.94
CA PHE A 179 -17.66 -19.35 4.26
C PHE A 179 -17.65 -20.37 3.12
N GLU A 180 -16.69 -20.25 2.20
CA GLU A 180 -16.50 -21.18 1.08
C GLU A 180 -15.59 -22.33 1.54
N GLY A 181 -16.20 -23.39 2.05
CA GLY A 181 -15.56 -24.69 2.21
C GLY A 181 -15.10 -24.99 3.63
N PHE A 182 -15.80 -25.92 4.27
CA PHE A 182 -15.31 -26.59 5.46
C PHE A 182 -14.36 -27.70 5.05
N THR A 183 -13.06 -27.40 4.92
CA THR A 183 -12.01 -28.40 4.65
C THR A 183 -11.93 -29.52 5.70
N LEU A 184 -12.63 -29.37 6.84
CA LEU A 184 -12.71 -30.35 7.92
C LEU A 184 -13.94 -31.26 7.89
N ILE A 185 -14.95 -30.99 7.04
CA ILE A 185 -16.17 -31.82 6.98
C ILE A 185 -16.02 -32.97 5.96
N ASP A 186 -15.19 -32.80 4.92
CA ASP A 186 -14.97 -33.83 3.90
C ASP A 186 -14.00 -34.96 4.35
N ALA A 187 -13.38 -34.85 5.53
CA ALA A 187 -12.48 -35.87 6.07
C ALA A 187 -13.19 -36.97 6.90
N ARG A 188 -14.53 -37.01 6.90
CA ARG A 188 -15.33 -37.99 7.67
C ARG A 188 -16.35 -38.78 6.84
N GLY A 189 -16.18 -38.84 5.52
CA GLY A 189 -16.96 -39.68 4.60
C GLY A 189 -16.22 -40.95 4.20
#